data_AF-A0A5B7HLY8-F1
#
_entry.id   AF-A0A5B7HLY8-F1
#
_cell.length_a   1.000
_cell.length_b   1.000
_cell.length_c   1.000
_cell.angle_alpha   90.00
_cell.angle_beta   90.00
_cell.angle_gamma   90.00
#
_symmetry.space_group_name_H-M   'P 1'
#
loop_
_entity.id
_entity.type
_entity.pdbx_description
1 polymer ?
#
loop_
_entity_poly.entity_id
_entity_poly.type
_entity_poly.pdbx_seq_one_letter_code
_entity_poly.pdbx_strand_id
1 'polypeptide(L)' 'MASGLMSKKVEAKYSEQLAAECLEWIAAITGKDVDPNGAMDNFYEQLKNGVLLCE' A
#
# COMPACT_ATOMS: atom_id res chain seq x y z
N MET A 1 30.35 -11.81 -15.46
CA MET A 1 29.30 -10.78 -15.41
C MET A 1 28.03 -11.44 -14.87
N ALA A 2 27.70 -11.25 -13.60
CA ALA A 2 26.46 -11.76 -13.01
C ALA A 2 25.81 -10.62 -12.21
N SER A 3 25.20 -9.68 -12.93
CA SER A 3 24.28 -8.69 -12.35
C SER A 3 22.91 -9.00 -12.94
N GLY A 4 22.00 -9.53 -12.12
CA GLY A 4 20.67 -9.91 -12.63
C GLY A 4 19.69 -10.57 -11.65
N LEU A 5 20.08 -10.85 -10.40
CA LEU A 5 19.20 -11.58 -9.46
C LEU A 5 18.55 -10.73 -8.35
N MET A 6 18.82 -9.42 -8.28
CA MET A 6 18.31 -8.58 -7.17
C MET A 6 16.87 -8.09 -7.35
N SER A 7 16.33 -8.08 -8.57
CA SER A 7 14.99 -7.50 -8.83
C SER A 7 13.80 -8.41 -8.53
N LYS A 8 14.00 -9.74 -8.41
CA LYS A 8 12.89 -10.70 -8.17
C LYS A 8 12.50 -10.88 -6.70
N LYS A 9 13.24 -10.30 -5.75
CA LYS A 9 12.97 -10.46 -4.31
C LYS A 9 12.05 -9.40 -3.72
N VAL A 10 11.79 -8.30 -4.45
CA VAL A 10 10.98 -7.17 -3.98
C VAL A 10 9.51 -7.38 -4.31
N GLU A 11 9.19 -7.93 -5.48
CA GLU A 11 7.80 -8.26 -5.87
C GLU A 11 7.16 -9.33 -4.97
N ALA A 12 7.97 -10.12 -4.24
CA ALA A 12 7.49 -11.13 -3.30
C ALA A 12 7.13 -10.58 -1.90
N LYS A 13 7.31 -9.27 -1.65
CA LYS A 13 7.06 -8.67 -0.33
C LYS A 13 5.79 -7.82 -0.25
N TYR A 14 5.31 -7.32 -1.39
CA TYR A 14 4.10 -6.51 -1.43
C TYR A 14 2.90 -7.40 -1.73
N SER A 15 1.89 -7.35 -0.86
CA SER A 15 0.63 -8.07 -1.05
C SER A 15 -0.45 -7.03 -1.28
N GLU A 16 -0.97 -6.98 -2.50
CA GLU A 16 -2.09 -6.09 -2.85
C GLU A 16 -3.31 -6.38 -1.99
N GLN A 17 -3.54 -7.65 -1.64
CA GLN A 17 -4.64 -8.03 -0.76
C GLN A 17 -4.47 -7.43 0.65
N LEU A 18 -3.26 -7.51 1.22
CA LEU A 18 -2.98 -6.92 2.53
C LEU A 18 -3.08 -5.38 2.47
N ALA A 19 -2.63 -4.78 1.38
CA ALA A 19 -2.74 -3.34 1.16
C ALA A 19 -4.20 -2.88 1.10
N ALA A 20 -5.07 -3.61 0.40
CA ALA A 20 -6.50 -3.37 0.36
C ALA A 20 -7.13 -3.46 1.77
N GLU A 21 -6.86 -4.55 2.49
CA GLU A 21 -7.36 -4.76 3.86
C GLU A 21 -6.91 -3.62 4.81
N CYS A 22 -5.67 -3.15 4.68
CA CYS A 22 -5.18 -2.00 5.43
C CYS A 22 -5.94 -0.71 5.09
N LEU A 23 -6.19 -0.42 3.81
CA LEU A 23 -6.92 0.77 3.37
C LEU A 23 -8.37 0.74 3.84
N GLU A 24 -9.04 -0.41 3.76
CA GLU A 24 -10.40 -0.60 4.31
C GLU A 24 -10.43 -0.35 5.82
N TRP A 25 -9.45 -0.87 6.55
CA TRP A 25 -9.35 -0.63 7.99
C TRP A 25 -9.11 0.85 8.31
N ILE A 26 -8.19 1.52 7.60
CA ILE A 26 -7.93 2.96 7.77
C ILE A 26 -9.20 3.77 7.48
N ALA A 27 -9.94 3.44 6.42
CA ALA A 27 -11.21 4.08 6.10
C ALA A 27 -12.24 3.90 7.23
N ALA A 28 -12.34 2.69 7.80
CA ALA A 28 -13.26 2.38 8.88
C ALA A 28 -12.92 3.12 10.19
N ILE A 29 -11.63 3.33 10.49
CA ILE A 29 -11.18 4.03 11.70
C ILE A 29 -11.26 5.56 11.54
N THR A 30 -10.81 6.09 10.40
CA THR A 30 -10.77 7.54 10.15
C THR A 30 -12.12 8.11 9.66
N GLY A 31 -13.02 7.25 9.17
CA GLY A 31 -14.29 7.66 8.58
C GLY A 31 -14.14 8.44 7.27
N LYS A 32 -12.96 8.41 6.64
CA LYS A 32 -12.67 9.12 5.39
C LYS A 32 -12.84 8.21 4.18
N ASP A 33 -13.11 8.85 3.04
CA ASP A 33 -13.17 8.19 1.74
C ASP A 33 -11.74 7.82 1.31
N VAL A 34 -11.42 6.53 1.39
CA VAL A 34 -10.15 5.95 0.95
C VAL A 34 -10.47 4.88 -0.08
N ASP A 35 -9.83 4.93 -1.24
CA ASP A 35 -9.98 3.89 -2.26
C ASP A 35 -9.30 2.60 -1.76
N PRO A 36 -10.04 1.50 -1.50
CA PRO A 36 -9.48 0.25 -1.00
C PRO A 36 -8.69 -0.54 -2.05
N ASN A 37 -8.37 0.05 -3.20
CA ASN A 37 -7.51 -0.57 -4.20
C ASN A 37 -6.09 -0.81 -3.67
N GLY A 38 -5.73 -2.07 -3.48
CA GLY A 38 -4.43 -2.51 -2.99
C GLY A 38 -3.26 -2.36 -3.96
N ALA A 39 -3.46 -1.77 -5.14
CA ALA A 39 -2.38 -1.46 -6.06
C ALA A 39 -1.33 -0.56 -5.39
N MET A 40 -0.05 -0.86 -5.60
CA MET A 40 1.07 -0.16 -4.94
C MET A 40 1.04 1.36 -5.17
N ASP A 41 0.63 1.80 -6.37
CA ASP A 41 0.49 3.22 -6.71
C ASP A 41 -0.64 3.88 -5.91
N ASN A 42 -1.83 3.25 -5.85
CA ASN A 42 -2.96 3.76 -5.06
C ASN A 42 -2.63 3.77 -3.57
N PHE A 43 -2.08 2.68 -3.02
CA PHE A 43 -1.70 2.62 -1.61
C PHE A 43 -0.72 3.73 -1.23
N TYR A 44 0.26 4.01 -2.10
CA TYR A 44 1.17 5.12 -1.91
C TYR A 44 0.45 6.47 -2.03
N GLU A 45 -0.39 6.67 -3.05
CA GLU A 45 -1.15 7.91 -3.28
C GLU A 45 -2.07 8.26 -2.11
N GLN A 46 -2.75 7.28 -1.52
CA GLN A 46 -3.65 7.46 -0.38
C GLN A 46 -2.88 7.89 0.88
N LEU A 47 -1.72 7.27 1.15
CA LEU A 47 -1.00 7.46 2.40
C LEU A 47 0.16 8.49 2.32
N LYS A 48 0.54 8.96 1.11
CA LYS A 48 1.71 9.85 0.91
C LYS A 48 1.64 11.16 1.69
N ASN A 49 0.44 11.69 1.90
CA ASN A 49 0.26 12.97 2.59
C ASN A 49 0.43 12.85 4.10
N GLY A 50 0.48 11.62 4.63
CA GLY A 50 0.65 11.32 6.05
C GLY A 50 -0.53 11.69 6.95
N VAL A 51 -1.54 12.40 6.44
CA VAL A 51 -2.69 12.87 7.22
C VAL A 51 -3.51 11.69 7.75
N LEU A 52 -3.74 10.68 6.91
CA LEU A 52 -4.44 9.45 7.30
C LEU A 52 -3.66 8.62 8.32
N LEU A 53 -2.34 8.80 8.43
CA LEU A 53 -1.47 8.08 9.36
C LEU A 53 -1.33 8.79 10.72
N CYS A 54 -1.76 10.05 10.81
CA CYS A 54 -1.62 10.88 12.00
C CYS A 54 -2.91 11.03 12.83
N GLU A 55 -4.05 10.54 12.33
CA GLU A 55 -5.26 10.40 13.14
C GLU A 55 -5.18 9.20 14.08
#